data_AF-A0A7S1H0R3-F1
#
_entry.id   AF-A0A7S1H0R3-F1
#
_cell.length_a   1.000
_cell.length_b   1.000
_cell.length_c   1.000
_cell.angle_alpha   90.00
_cell.angle_beta   90.00
_cell.angle_gamma   90.00
#
_symmetry.space_group_name_H-M   'P 1'
#
loop_
_entity.id
_entity.type
_entity.pdbx_description
1 polymer ?
#
loop_
_entity_poly.entity_id
_entity_poly.type
_entity_poly.pdbx_seq_one_letter_code
_entity_poly.pdbx_strand_id
1 'polypeptide(L)'
;ARGSPVPFWAMSLEQSFVKKLGELNASSLSIQTLSNWMSFNQSSSEVLSKTWSSEIQKAKPDRKITLLYLANDVIQQSRKKGNKYKEQIGKHLLPVFANLKQTVPDQTVLEKAARLCGIWTDRSIYDAPFIAKLHAALAAEHSAAGNESYSPSRPAEEPA
;
A
#
# COMPACT_ATOMS: atom_id res chain seq x y z
N ALA A 1 19.75 5.64 -19.86
CA ALA A 1 18.46 5.70 -20.58
C ALA A 1 17.62 6.80 -19.95
N ARG A 2 17.36 7.90 -20.67
CA ARG A 2 16.50 8.99 -20.18
C ARG A 2 15.05 8.55 -20.36
N GLY A 3 14.32 8.37 -19.26
CA GLY A 3 12.90 8.03 -19.31
C GLY A 3 12.13 9.10 -20.08
N SER A 4 11.22 8.68 -20.95
CA SER A 4 10.37 9.58 -21.73
C SER A 4 9.64 10.57 -20.80
N PRO A 5 9.56 11.86 -21.15
CA PRO A 5 8.89 12.86 -20.33
C PRO A 5 7.42 12.47 -20.13
N VAL A 6 6.96 12.56 -18.89
CA VAL A 6 5.57 12.26 -18.53
C VAL A 6 4.66 13.21 -19.31
N PRO A 7 3.64 12.72 -20.05
CA PRO A 7 2.75 13.59 -20.82
C PRO A 7 2.05 14.61 -19.93
N PHE A 8 1.82 15.82 -20.45
CA PHE A 8 1.14 16.89 -19.71
C PHE A 8 -0.24 16.49 -19.19
N TRP A 9 -0.99 15.69 -19.96
CA TRP A 9 -2.30 15.18 -19.52
C TRP A 9 -2.18 14.26 -18.30
N ALA A 10 -1.10 13.48 -18.19
CA ALA A 10 -0.86 12.61 -17.06
C ALA A 10 -0.47 13.43 -15.81
N MET A 11 0.35 14.47 -15.97
CA MET A 11 0.67 15.41 -14.87
C MET A 11 -0.58 16.13 -14.34
N SER A 12 -1.45 16.63 -15.23
CA SER A 12 -2.71 17.29 -14.84
C SER A 12 -3.68 16.32 -14.14
N LEU A 13 -3.73 15.07 -14.61
CA LEU A 13 -4.51 14.02 -13.97
C LEU A 13 -3.98 13.66 -12.58
N GLU A 14 -2.67 13.51 -12.44
CA GLU A 14 -2.01 13.25 -11.15
C GLU A 14 -2.31 14.37 -10.14
N GLN A 15 -2.17 15.64 -10.52
CA GLN A 15 -2.47 16.79 -9.67
C GLN A 15 -3.94 16.80 -9.24
N SER A 16 -4.86 16.55 -10.18
CA SER A 16 -6.29 16.45 -9.89
C SER A 16 -6.59 15.33 -8.91
N PHE A 17 -5.91 14.19 -9.06
CA PHE A 17 -6.09 13.05 -8.16
C PHE A 17 -5.50 13.31 -6.78
N VAL A 18 -4.31 13.90 -6.67
CA VAL A 18 -3.71 14.30 -5.38
C VAL A 18 -4.62 15.27 -4.63
N LYS A 19 -5.20 16.26 -5.31
CA LYS A 19 -6.18 17.17 -4.70
C LYS A 19 -7.39 16.41 -4.14
N LYS A 20 -7.98 15.51 -4.94
CA LYS A 20 -9.10 14.65 -4.50
C LYS A 20 -8.72 13.72 -3.34
N LEU A 21 -7.50 13.18 -3.36
CA LEU A 21 -6.94 12.39 -2.28
C LEU A 21 -6.68 13.22 -1.03
N GLY A 22 -6.52 14.54 -1.11
CA GLY A 22 -6.46 15.46 0.02
C GLY A 22 -7.85 15.77 0.62
N GLU A 23 -8.87 15.86 -0.22
CA GLU A 23 -10.26 16.12 0.17
C GLU A 23 -11.03 14.86 0.64
N LEU A 24 -10.51 13.67 0.34
CA LEU A 24 -11.08 12.39 0.76
C LEU A 24 -11.33 12.36 2.28
N ASN A 25 -12.38 11.67 2.74
CA ASN A 25 -12.60 11.42 4.16
C ASN A 25 -13.12 9.99 4.38
N ALA A 26 -13.28 9.58 5.64
CA ALA A 26 -13.65 8.22 5.99
C ALA A 26 -15.12 7.85 5.70
N SER A 27 -15.95 8.79 5.22
CA SER A 27 -17.34 8.49 4.88
C SER A 27 -17.42 7.61 3.62
N SER A 28 -18.36 6.66 3.64
CA SER A 28 -18.61 5.77 2.49
C SER A 28 -18.90 6.56 1.21
N LEU A 29 -19.66 7.67 1.31
CA LEU A 29 -19.98 8.51 0.17
C LEU A 29 -18.72 9.14 -0.45
N SER A 30 -17.84 9.74 0.37
CA SER A 30 -16.59 10.35 -0.12
C SER A 30 -15.71 9.34 -0.84
N ILE A 31 -15.58 8.13 -0.27
CA ILE A 31 -14.81 7.03 -0.84
C ILE A 31 -15.42 6.56 -2.17
N GLN A 32 -16.74 6.32 -2.21
CA GLN A 32 -17.44 5.86 -3.41
C GLN A 32 -17.37 6.88 -4.54
N THR A 33 -17.55 8.18 -4.24
CA THR A 33 -17.44 9.25 -5.24
C THR A 33 -16.06 9.26 -5.89
N LEU A 34 -15.00 9.14 -5.10
CA LEU A 34 -13.64 9.10 -5.65
C LEU A 34 -13.35 7.80 -6.41
N SER A 35 -13.80 6.67 -5.89
CA SER A 35 -13.66 5.37 -6.57
C SER A 35 -14.38 5.34 -7.93
N ASN A 36 -15.58 5.92 -8.01
CA ASN A 36 -16.30 6.09 -9.27
C ASN A 36 -15.53 6.98 -10.25
N TRP A 37 -14.97 8.10 -9.77
CA TRP A 37 -14.12 8.95 -10.59
C TRP A 37 -12.90 8.18 -11.13
N MET A 38 -12.24 7.37 -10.30
CA MET A 38 -11.15 6.51 -10.75
C MET A 38 -11.62 5.51 -11.81
N SER A 39 -12.80 4.90 -11.64
CA SER A 39 -13.38 3.99 -12.63
C SER A 39 -13.61 4.63 -14.00
N PHE A 40 -13.99 5.92 -14.07
CA PHE A 40 -14.10 6.62 -15.36
C PHE A 40 -12.73 6.84 -16.02
N ASN A 41 -11.68 7.00 -15.22
CA ASN A 41 -10.31 7.22 -15.66
C ASN A 41 -9.50 5.90 -15.76
N GLN A 42 -10.14 4.78 -16.03
CA GLN A 42 -9.50 3.45 -16.04
C GLN A 42 -8.33 3.30 -17.03
N SER A 43 -8.33 4.05 -18.14
CA SER A 43 -7.23 4.08 -19.10
C SER A 43 -5.92 4.55 -18.47
N SER A 44 -6.02 5.35 -17.40
CA SER A 44 -4.91 5.90 -16.62
C SER A 44 -4.73 5.17 -15.29
N SER A 45 -5.25 3.95 -15.17
CA SER A 45 -5.20 3.16 -13.93
C SER A 45 -3.79 2.94 -13.41
N GLU A 46 -2.78 2.83 -14.28
CA GLU A 46 -1.38 2.72 -13.88
C GLU A 46 -0.88 4.00 -13.18
N VAL A 47 -1.11 5.16 -13.81
CA VAL A 47 -0.74 6.48 -13.26
C VAL A 47 -1.43 6.70 -11.92
N LEU A 48 -2.75 6.47 -11.86
CA LEU A 48 -3.53 6.68 -10.65
C LEU A 48 -3.15 5.70 -9.52
N SER A 49 -2.86 4.44 -9.83
CA SER A 49 -2.42 3.46 -8.82
C SER A 49 -1.04 3.80 -8.25
N LYS A 50 -0.12 4.27 -9.10
CA LYS A 50 1.19 4.75 -8.67
C LYS A 50 1.07 5.99 -7.77
N THR A 51 0.24 6.95 -8.14
CA THR A 51 0.01 8.15 -7.32
C THR A 51 -0.62 7.79 -5.97
N TRP A 52 -1.63 6.91 -5.95
CA TRP A 52 -2.20 6.39 -4.70
C TRP A 52 -1.13 5.74 -3.81
N SER A 53 -0.25 4.91 -4.38
CA SER A 53 0.86 4.28 -3.65
C SER A 53 1.84 5.29 -3.05
N SER A 54 2.14 6.38 -3.77
CA SER A 54 2.98 7.47 -3.24
C SER A 54 2.30 8.17 -2.07
N GLU A 55 1.03 8.52 -2.23
CA GLU A 55 0.31 9.29 -1.21
C GLU A 55 0.06 8.50 0.07
N ILE A 56 -0.29 7.20 -0.03
CA ILE A 56 -0.49 6.37 1.17
C ILE A 56 0.80 6.15 1.97
N GLN A 57 1.95 6.06 1.31
CA GLN A 57 3.22 5.87 2.00
C GLN A 57 3.64 7.11 2.79
N LYS A 58 3.33 8.32 2.28
CA LYS A 58 3.61 9.62 2.91
C LYS A 58 2.56 10.06 3.94
N ALA A 59 1.37 9.47 3.90
CA ALA A 59 0.24 9.88 4.73
C ALA A 59 0.44 9.54 6.23
N LYS A 60 -0.27 10.27 7.10
CA LYS A 60 -0.37 9.94 8.54
C LYS A 60 -1.22 8.68 8.77
N PRO A 61 -1.06 7.95 9.90
CA PRO A 61 -1.77 6.69 10.17
C PRO A 61 -3.28 6.70 9.90
N ASP A 62 -4.02 7.68 10.42
CA ASP A 62 -5.48 7.82 10.23
C ASP A 62 -5.86 7.92 8.75
N ARG A 63 -5.01 8.60 7.98
CA ARG A 63 -5.23 8.80 6.54
C ARG A 63 -4.93 7.53 5.76
N LYS A 64 -3.97 6.71 6.21
CA LYS A 64 -3.64 5.45 5.54
C LYS A 64 -4.82 4.48 5.50
N ILE A 65 -5.59 4.35 6.59
CA ILE A 65 -6.81 3.52 6.61
C ILE A 65 -7.81 4.00 5.54
N THR A 66 -8.06 5.31 5.49
CA THR A 66 -9.02 5.88 4.53
C THR A 66 -8.59 5.59 3.08
N LEU A 67 -7.29 5.67 2.80
CA LEU A 67 -6.71 5.35 1.49
C LEU A 67 -6.75 3.84 1.18
N LEU A 68 -6.62 2.96 2.18
CA LEU A 68 -6.82 1.53 2.02
C LEU A 68 -8.28 1.19 1.68
N TYR A 69 -9.24 1.88 2.31
CA TYR A 69 -10.66 1.68 2.00
C TYR A 69 -11.01 2.15 0.58
N LEU A 70 -10.40 3.23 0.10
CA LEU A 70 -10.49 3.61 -1.31
C LEU A 70 -9.95 2.50 -2.23
N ALA A 71 -8.75 1.98 -1.97
CA ALA A 71 -8.18 0.92 -2.77
C ALA A 71 -9.07 -0.33 -2.78
N ASN A 72 -9.61 -0.70 -1.62
CA ASN A 72 -10.56 -1.81 -1.51
C ASN A 72 -11.82 -1.58 -2.37
N ASP A 73 -12.44 -0.40 -2.30
CA ASP A 73 -13.63 -0.10 -3.11
C ASP A 73 -13.31 -0.17 -4.62
N VAL A 74 -12.20 0.44 -5.05
CA VAL A 74 -11.76 0.43 -6.45
C VAL A 74 -11.46 -0.99 -6.94
N ILE A 75 -10.76 -1.81 -6.16
CA ILE A 75 -10.49 -3.22 -6.49
C ILE A 75 -11.79 -4.00 -6.60
N GLN A 76 -12.75 -3.80 -5.69
CA GLN A 76 -14.03 -4.48 -5.76
C GLN A 76 -14.86 -4.03 -6.98
N GLN A 77 -14.89 -2.73 -7.29
CA GLN A 77 -15.52 -2.21 -8.51
C GLN A 77 -14.87 -2.74 -9.79
N SER A 78 -13.54 -2.92 -9.79
CA SER A 78 -12.79 -3.40 -10.94
C SER A 78 -13.25 -4.77 -11.42
N ARG A 79 -13.59 -5.68 -10.51
CA ARG A 79 -14.11 -7.00 -10.85
C ARG A 79 -15.47 -6.92 -11.52
N LYS A 80 -16.32 -6.00 -11.07
CA LYS A 80 -17.69 -5.84 -11.59
C LYS A 80 -17.69 -5.21 -12.98
N LYS A 81 -16.75 -4.29 -13.25
CA LYS A 81 -16.63 -3.53 -14.50
C LYS A 81 -15.57 -4.07 -15.47
N GLY A 82 -14.78 -5.06 -15.06
CA GLY A 82 -13.69 -5.62 -15.87
C GLY A 82 -12.52 -4.66 -16.10
N ASN A 83 -12.26 -3.72 -15.19
CA ASN A 83 -11.19 -2.73 -15.35
C ASN A 83 -9.86 -3.19 -14.71
N LYS A 84 -8.77 -2.52 -15.10
CA LYS A 84 -7.39 -2.92 -14.75
C LYS A 84 -6.95 -2.57 -13.32
N TYR A 85 -7.81 -1.95 -12.50
CA TYR A 85 -7.35 -1.46 -11.20
C TYR A 85 -6.95 -2.55 -10.22
N LYS A 86 -7.60 -3.73 -10.24
CA LYS A 86 -7.15 -4.89 -9.44
C LYS A 86 -5.67 -5.17 -9.70
N GLU A 87 -5.27 -5.25 -10.96
CA GLU A 87 -3.90 -5.57 -11.34
C GLU A 87 -2.94 -4.42 -11.00
N GLN A 88 -3.32 -3.18 -11.28
CA GLN A 88 -2.44 -2.02 -11.06
C GLN A 88 -2.25 -1.72 -9.57
N ILE A 89 -3.31 -1.75 -8.76
CA ILE A 89 -3.19 -1.58 -7.31
C ILE A 89 -2.45 -2.76 -6.69
N GLY A 90 -2.72 -3.99 -7.16
CA GLY A 90 -2.05 -5.20 -6.69
C GLY A 90 -0.52 -5.11 -6.70
N LYS A 91 0.07 -4.51 -7.75
CA LYS A 91 1.52 -4.29 -7.86
C LYS A 91 2.10 -3.44 -6.73
N HIS A 92 1.29 -2.57 -6.12
CA HIS A 92 1.71 -1.63 -5.08
C HIS A 92 1.33 -2.08 -3.67
N LEU A 93 0.48 -3.11 -3.50
CA LEU A 93 0.02 -3.54 -2.18
C LEU A 93 1.17 -4.02 -1.29
N LEU A 94 2.10 -4.82 -1.82
CA LEU A 94 3.22 -5.34 -1.02
C LEU A 94 4.12 -4.23 -0.43
N PRO A 95 4.64 -3.26 -1.23
CA PRO A 95 5.44 -2.17 -0.66
C PRO A 95 4.62 -1.26 0.26
N VAL A 96 3.32 -1.07 0.00
CA VAL A 96 2.42 -0.32 0.90
C VAL A 96 2.26 -1.03 2.24
N PHE A 97 2.08 -2.34 2.25
CA PHE A 97 1.89 -3.13 3.48
C PHE A 97 3.17 -3.19 4.32
N ALA A 98 4.34 -3.34 3.69
CA ALA A 98 5.63 -3.22 4.37
C ALA A 98 5.81 -1.81 5.00
N ASN A 99 5.46 -0.76 4.26
CA ASN A 99 5.51 0.61 4.78
C ASN A 99 4.52 0.84 5.93
N LEU A 100 3.32 0.25 5.90
CA LEU A 100 2.36 0.31 6.99
C LEU A 100 2.96 -0.24 8.28
N LYS A 101 3.55 -1.44 8.23
CA LYS A 101 4.20 -2.04 9.40
C LYS A 101 5.37 -1.20 9.93
N GLN A 102 6.15 -0.55 9.06
CA GLN A 102 7.28 0.28 9.47
C GLN A 102 6.86 1.63 10.09
N THR A 103 5.80 2.24 9.56
CA THR A 103 5.45 3.64 9.86
C THR A 103 4.25 3.82 10.78
N VAL A 104 3.48 2.75 11.02
CA VAL A 104 2.29 2.78 11.85
C VAL A 104 2.52 1.92 13.09
N PRO A 105 2.75 2.54 14.27
CA PRO A 105 2.88 1.81 15.52
C PRO A 105 1.54 1.32 16.05
N ASP A 106 0.43 1.93 15.62
CA ASP A 106 -0.93 1.56 16.04
C ASP A 106 -1.39 0.26 15.37
N GLN A 107 -1.60 -0.75 16.22
CA GLN A 107 -2.07 -2.06 15.82
C GLN A 107 -3.45 -2.01 15.15
N THR A 108 -4.28 -1.02 15.47
CA THR A 108 -5.65 -0.86 14.93
C THR A 108 -5.64 -0.71 13.40
N VAL A 109 -4.68 0.02 12.86
CA VAL A 109 -4.53 0.22 11.40
C VAL A 109 -4.10 -1.08 10.72
N LEU A 110 -3.17 -1.80 11.34
CA LEU A 110 -2.65 -3.08 10.83
C LEU A 110 -3.73 -4.17 10.84
N GLU A 111 -4.54 -4.23 11.90
CA GLU A 111 -5.70 -5.14 12.00
C GLU A 111 -6.73 -4.88 10.91
N LYS A 112 -7.01 -3.61 10.60
CA LYS A 112 -7.91 -3.24 9.49
C LYS A 112 -7.31 -3.66 8.14
N ALA A 113 -6.01 -3.49 7.93
CA ALA A 113 -5.34 -3.96 6.71
C ALA A 113 -5.37 -5.49 6.59
N ALA A 114 -5.16 -6.22 7.68
CA ALA A 114 -5.28 -7.68 7.73
C ALA A 114 -6.72 -8.14 7.44
N ARG A 115 -7.73 -7.43 7.98
CA ARG A 115 -9.14 -7.70 7.66
C ARG A 115 -9.46 -7.53 6.18
N LEU A 116 -8.87 -6.54 5.51
CA LEU A 116 -9.01 -6.38 4.06
C LEU A 116 -8.43 -7.58 3.29
N CYS A 117 -7.31 -8.16 3.73
CA CYS A 117 -6.76 -9.38 3.14
C CYS A 117 -7.71 -10.57 3.26
N GLY A 118 -8.38 -10.73 4.42
CA GLY A 118 -9.44 -11.73 4.60
C GLY A 118 -10.57 -11.54 3.59
N ILE A 119 -11.08 -10.31 3.44
CA ILE A 119 -12.13 -9.98 2.47
C ILE A 119 -11.69 -10.29 1.02
N TRP A 120 -10.44 -10.01 0.67
CA TRP A 120 -9.90 -10.30 -0.66
C TRP A 120 -9.76 -11.80 -0.92
N THR A 121 -9.51 -12.59 0.13
CA THR A 121 -9.47 -14.07 0.07
C THR A 121 -10.87 -14.63 -0.12
N ASP A 122 -11.82 -14.25 0.75
CA ASP A 122 -13.21 -14.74 0.72
C ASP A 122 -13.88 -14.46 -0.62
N ARG A 123 -13.56 -13.29 -1.21
CA ARG A 123 -14.10 -12.88 -2.50
C ARG A 123 -13.30 -13.41 -3.69
N SER A 124 -12.23 -14.17 -3.49
CA SER A 124 -11.33 -14.64 -4.56
C SER A 124 -10.84 -13.49 -5.45
N ILE A 125 -10.47 -12.36 -4.82
CA ILE A 125 -9.91 -11.20 -5.52
C ILE A 125 -8.46 -11.48 -5.88
N TYR A 126 -7.66 -11.92 -4.93
CA TYR A 126 -6.28 -12.33 -5.13
C TYR A 126 -6.11 -13.79 -4.70
N ASP A 127 -5.07 -14.43 -5.21
CA ASP A 127 -4.69 -15.79 -4.89
C ASP A 127 -4.07 -15.89 -3.48
N ALA A 128 -4.20 -17.08 -2.87
CA ALA A 128 -3.69 -17.32 -1.52
C ALA A 128 -2.19 -17.04 -1.36
N PRO A 129 -1.29 -17.40 -2.30
CA PRO A 129 0.13 -17.04 -2.22
C PRO A 129 0.37 -15.53 -2.15
N PHE A 130 -0.35 -14.72 -2.93
CA PHE A 130 -0.23 -13.28 -2.86
C PHE A 130 -0.73 -12.72 -1.52
N ILE A 131 -1.88 -13.19 -1.04
CA ILE A 131 -2.42 -12.77 0.27
C ILE A 131 -1.46 -13.14 1.42
N ALA A 132 -0.85 -14.33 1.38
CA ALA A 132 0.13 -14.75 2.37
C ALA A 132 1.34 -13.81 2.42
N LYS A 133 1.82 -13.32 1.26
CA LYS A 133 2.89 -12.31 1.20
C LYS A 133 2.48 -10.99 1.85
N LEU A 134 1.23 -10.56 1.69
CA LEU A 134 0.73 -9.34 2.33
C LEU A 134 0.65 -9.49 3.86
N HIS A 135 0.17 -10.63 4.35
CA HIS A 135 0.18 -10.91 5.79
C HIS A 135 1.60 -10.98 6.35
N ALA A 136 2.53 -11.62 5.65
CA ALA A 136 3.94 -11.66 6.03
C ALA A 136 4.54 -10.24 6.10
N ALA A 137 4.19 -9.35 5.17
CA ALA A 137 4.65 -7.96 5.20
C ALA A 137 4.11 -7.15 6.40
N LEU A 138 2.93 -7.50 6.92
CA LEU A 138 2.37 -6.90 8.15
C LEU A 138 2.95 -7.54 9.42
N ALA A 139 3.34 -8.81 9.36
CA ALA A 139 3.92 -9.56 10.49
C ALA A 139 5.44 -9.41 10.59
N ALA A 140 6.12 -8.99 9.53
CA ALA A 140 7.56 -8.79 9.53
C ALA A 140 7.96 -7.81 10.64
N GLU A 141 8.69 -8.32 11.62
CA GLU A 141 9.39 -7.53 12.62
C GLU A 141 10.48 -6.72 11.93
N HIS A 142 10.92 -5.62 12.55
CA HIS A 142 12.14 -4.94 12.15
C HIS A 142 13.32 -5.92 12.27
N SER A 143 13.60 -6.68 11.21
CA SER A 143 14.86 -7.38 11.04
C SER A 143 15.90 -6.31 10.73
N ALA A 144 16.31 -5.58 11.77
CA ALA A 144 17.53 -4.82 11.77
C ALA A 144 18.67 -5.83 11.64
N ALA A 145 19.10 -6.07 10.40
CA ALA A 145 20.38 -6.64 10.09
C ALA A 145 21.46 -5.72 10.68
N GLY A 146 21.96 -6.11 11.85
CA GLY A 146 23.09 -5.54 12.55
C GLY A 146 23.87 -6.66 13.23
N ASN A 147 24.35 -7.61 12.44
CA ASN A 147 25.41 -8.53 12.85
C ASN A 147 26.70 -7.71 12.96
N GLU A 148 27.10 -7.40 14.18
CA GLU A 148 28.53 -7.32 14.48
C GLU A 148 28.77 -8.13 15.75
N SER A 149 29.24 -9.35 15.51
CA SER A 149 29.75 -10.25 16.54
C SER A 149 31.01 -9.64 17.14
N TYR A 150 30.86 -8.78 18.15
CA TYR A 150 31.97 -8.44 19.04
C TYR A 150 32.19 -9.62 19.99
N SER A 151 33.16 -10.48 19.63
CA SER A 151 33.82 -11.35 20.61
C SER A 151 34.91 -10.54 21.31
N PRO A 152 34.80 -10.23 22.61
CA PRO A 152 35.98 -9.92 23.38
C PRO A 152 36.70 -11.24 23.66
N SER A 153 37.78 -11.48 22.91
CA SER A 153 38.75 -12.53 23.22
C SER A 153 39.22 -12.37 24.67
N ARG A 154 38.94 -13.37 25.51
CA ARG A 154 39.53 -13.54 26.83
C ARG A 154 41.04 -13.71 26.68
N PRO A 155 41.90 -12.84 27.24
CA PRO A 155 43.30 -13.20 27.43
C PRO A 155 43.36 -14.27 28.53
N ALA A 156 44.03 -15.37 28.23
CA ALA A 156 44.31 -16.43 29.18
C ALA A 156 45.06 -15.87 30.39
N GLU A 157 44.55 -16.24 31.56
CA GLU A 157 45.29 -16.33 32.82
C GLU A 157 46.51 -17.23 32.59
N GLU A 158 47.72 -16.85 33.03
CA GLU A 158 48.61 -17.68 33.86
C GLU A 158 49.97 -17.00 34.20
N PRO A 159 50.79 -17.53 35.14
CA PRO A 159 51.18 -16.79 36.34
C PRO A 159 52.72 -16.59 36.48
N ALA A 160 53.11 -15.76 37.44
CA ALA A 160 54.35 -15.89 38.23
C ALA A 160 54.28 -14.96 39.46
#